data_AF-A0A1H9WQ63-F1
#
_entry.id   AF-A0A1H9WQ63-F1
#
_cell.length_a   1.000
_cell.length_b   1.000
_cell.length_c   1.000
_cell.angle_alpha   90.00
_cell.angle_beta   90.00
_cell.angle_gamma   90.00
#
_symmetry.space_group_name_H-M   'P 1'
#
loop_
_entity.id
_entity.type
_entity.pdbx_description
1 polymer ?
#
loop_
_entity_poly.entity_id
_entity_poly.type
_entity_poly.pdbx_seq_one_letter_code
_entity_poly.pdbx_strand_id
1 'polypeptide(L)'
;MFTEIFKTIRGIKPFFLLVIFFTLSLMVFDEGVALLDNPIAWRSLLIPFMACFAYGLAWGWVFFVIKASHILPQEDLANLGFLVACSVMVFALLITFSYLSNNHGSISLEIFKKPEFIYTCTLYIMSMVAFDVAAS
;
A
#
# COMPACT_ATOMS: atom_id res chain seq x y z
N MET A 1 16.52 15.28 9.51
CA MET A 1 15.31 15.44 8.66
C MET A 1 14.68 14.10 8.33
N PHE A 2 15.38 13.18 7.66
CA PHE A 2 14.87 11.82 7.40
C PHE A 2 14.46 11.07 8.67
N THR A 3 15.27 11.11 9.72
CA THR A 3 14.95 10.48 11.02
C THR A 3 13.68 11.01 11.66
N GLU A 4 13.40 12.31 11.55
CA GLU A 4 12.16 12.92 12.04
C GLU A 4 10.95 12.51 11.18
N ILE A 5 11.10 12.47 9.85
CA ILE A 5 10.05 12.01 8.93
C ILE A 5 9.70 10.54 9.22
N PHE A 6 10.69 9.67 9.37
CA PHE A 6 10.47 8.26 9.71
C PHE A 6 9.81 8.10 11.08
N LYS A 7 10.16 8.96 12.06
CA LYS A 7 9.53 8.97 13.38
C LYS A 7 8.06 9.40 13.30
N THR A 8 7.74 10.40 12.48
CA THR A 8 6.35 10.81 12.22
C THR A 8 5.57 9.70 11.51
N ILE A 9 6.12 9.09 10.47
CA ILE A 9 5.47 7.97 9.74
C ILE A 9 5.20 6.80 10.68
N ARG A 10 6.12 6.49 11.59
CA ARG A 10 5.95 5.42 12.58
C ARG A 10 4.82 5.70 13.58
N GLY A 11 4.49 6.96 13.84
CA GLY A 11 3.37 7.35 14.70
C GLY A 11 2.00 7.30 14.02
N ILE A 12 1.97 7.20 12.68
CA ILE A 12 0.72 7.13 11.92
C ILE A 12 0.20 5.69 11.95
N LYS A 13 -1.09 5.51 12.25
CA LYS A 13 -1.71 4.17 12.20
C LYS A 13 -1.61 3.60 10.78
N PRO A 14 -1.29 2.30 10.61
CA PRO A 14 -1.17 1.66 9.30
C PRO A 14 -2.36 1.93 8.37
N PHE A 15 -3.58 2.02 8.93
CA PHE A 15 -4.78 2.37 8.19
C PHE A 15 -4.70 3.73 7.46
N PHE A 16 -4.26 4.79 8.14
CA PHE A 16 -4.13 6.10 7.48
C PHE A 16 -3.01 6.12 6.45
N LEU A 17 -1.95 5.35 6.70
CA LEU A 17 -0.89 5.16 5.72
C LEU A 17 -1.43 4.46 4.46
N LEU A 18 -2.33 3.48 4.61
CA LEU A 18 -3.01 2.84 3.48
C LEU A 18 -3.85 3.82 2.68
N VAL A 19 -4.61 4.71 3.34
CA VAL A 19 -5.39 5.75 2.65
C VAL A 19 -4.50 6.67 1.83
N ILE A 20 -3.37 7.12 2.40
CA ILE A 20 -2.40 7.97 1.71
C ILE A 20 -1.85 7.25 0.47
N PHE A 21 -1.40 6.01 0.62
CA PHE A 21 -0.79 5.24 -0.48
C PHE A 21 -1.80 4.77 -1.53
N PHE A 22 -3.07 4.52 -1.16
CA PHE A 22 -4.15 4.33 -2.13
C PHE A 22 -4.44 5.60 -2.90
N THR A 23 -4.51 6.75 -2.23
CA THR A 23 -4.69 8.04 -2.91
C THR A 23 -3.58 8.26 -3.92
N LEU A 24 -2.32 8.05 -3.49
CA LEU A 24 -1.15 8.24 -4.31
C LEU A 24 -1.10 7.25 -5.49
N SER A 25 -1.46 5.99 -5.26
CA SER A 25 -1.59 4.97 -6.31
C SER A 25 -2.67 5.32 -7.33
N LEU A 26 -3.84 5.79 -6.89
CA LEU A 26 -4.93 6.17 -7.79
C LEU A 26 -4.55 7.36 -8.67
N MET A 27 -3.89 8.37 -8.09
CA MET A 27 -3.44 9.53 -8.85
C MET A 27 -2.35 9.16 -9.87
N VAL A 28 -1.41 8.30 -9.47
CA VAL A 28 -0.36 7.80 -10.37
C VAL A 28 -0.92 6.85 -11.44
N PHE A 29 -2.01 6.14 -11.15
CA PHE A 29 -2.70 5.31 -12.14
C PHE A 29 -3.39 6.14 -13.22
N ASP A 30 -4.02 7.26 -12.84
CA ASP A 30 -4.70 8.15 -13.79
C ASP A 30 -3.72 8.96 -14.65
N GLU A 31 -2.61 9.43 -14.05
CA GLU A 31 -1.73 10.41 -14.69
C GLU A 31 -0.32 9.89 -15.04
N GLY A 32 0.04 8.70 -14.57
CA GLY A 32 1.36 8.11 -14.75
C GLY A 32 2.47 8.95 -14.11
N VAL A 33 3.58 9.10 -14.84
CA VAL A 33 4.79 9.80 -14.38
C VAL A 33 4.59 11.33 -14.34
N ALA A 34 3.59 11.87 -15.06
CA ALA A 34 3.37 13.32 -15.17
C ALA A 34 3.09 14.00 -13.82
N LEU A 35 2.41 13.30 -12.89
CA LEU A 35 2.16 13.79 -11.54
C LEU A 35 3.44 13.85 -10.68
N LEU A 36 4.37 12.91 -10.91
CA LEU A 36 5.66 12.87 -10.20
C LEU A 36 6.59 13.99 -10.68
N ASP A 37 6.47 14.39 -11.95
CA ASP A 37 7.26 15.47 -12.53
C ASP A 37 6.71 16.87 -12.17
N ASN A 38 5.40 17.03 -11.96
CA ASN A 38 4.82 18.32 -11.57
C ASN A 38 3.72 18.20 -10.48
N PRO A 39 4.10 18.17 -9.19
CA PRO A 39 3.16 17.96 -8.09
C PRO A 39 2.21 19.13 -7.82
N ILE A 40 2.48 20.32 -8.36
CA ILE A 40 1.67 21.55 -8.20
C ILE A 40 0.92 21.86 -9.50
N ALA A 41 0.39 20.83 -10.15
CA ALA A 41 -0.55 21.01 -11.26
C ALA A 41 -1.97 21.28 -10.72
N TRP A 42 -2.85 21.83 -11.55
CA TRP A 42 -4.28 22.00 -11.25
C TRP A 42 -4.96 20.69 -10.81
N ARG A 43 -4.36 19.56 -11.18
CA ARG A 43 -4.73 18.20 -10.81
C ARG A 43 -4.55 17.87 -9.33
N SER A 44 -3.66 18.56 -8.63
CA SER A 44 -3.54 18.47 -7.16
C SER A 44 -4.84 18.87 -6.44
N LEU A 45 -5.72 19.63 -7.11
CA LEU A 45 -7.04 19.99 -6.58
C LEU A 45 -8.00 18.78 -6.51
N LEU A 46 -7.69 17.68 -7.20
CA LEU A 46 -8.44 16.41 -7.13
C LEU A 46 -8.01 15.52 -5.94
N ILE A 47 -6.89 15.81 -5.28
CA ILE A 47 -6.40 15.08 -4.10
C ILE A 47 -7.50 14.82 -3.06
N PRO A 48 -8.29 15.81 -2.60
CA PRO A 48 -9.32 15.55 -1.58
C PRO A 48 -10.40 14.57 -2.06
N PHE A 49 -10.80 14.63 -3.32
CA PHE A 49 -11.80 13.71 -3.88
C PHE A 49 -11.23 12.28 -3.99
N MET A 50 -10.00 12.16 -4.47
CA MET A 50 -9.30 10.87 -4.55
C MET A 50 -9.04 10.29 -3.16
N ALA A 51 -8.73 11.13 -2.16
CA ALA A 51 -8.55 10.70 -0.78
C ALA A 51 -9.85 10.19 -0.15
N CYS A 52 -10.99 10.84 -0.42
CA CYS A 52 -12.30 10.33 0.00
C CYS A 52 -12.60 8.97 -0.62
N PHE A 53 -12.31 8.79 -1.91
CA PHE A 53 -12.49 7.50 -2.59
C PHE A 53 -11.55 6.43 -2.05
N ALA A 54 -10.27 6.75 -1.86
CA ALA A 54 -9.25 5.89 -1.26
C ALA A 54 -9.61 5.48 0.17
N TYR A 55 -10.24 6.38 0.94
CA TYR A 55 -10.75 6.06 2.27
C TYR A 55 -11.83 4.98 2.23
N GLY A 56 -12.74 5.06 1.26
CA GLY A 56 -13.74 4.02 0.99
C GLY A 56 -13.11 2.68 0.61
N LEU A 57 -12.10 2.69 -0.26
CA LEU A 57 -11.36 1.48 -0.65
C LEU A 57 -10.61 0.85 0.54
N ALA A 58 -9.96 1.67 1.38
CA ALA A 58 -9.27 1.21 2.58
C ALA A 58 -10.25 0.53 3.55
N TRP A 59 -11.42 1.12 3.76
CA TRP A 59 -12.49 0.49 4.53
C TRP A 59 -12.99 -0.81 3.90
N GLY A 60 -13.20 -0.83 2.59
CA GLY A 60 -13.60 -2.04 1.87
C GLY A 60 -12.59 -3.17 2.03
N TRP A 61 -11.30 -2.85 1.97
CA TRP A 61 -10.22 -3.81 2.23
C TRP A 61 -10.25 -4.34 3.66
N VAL A 62 -10.31 -3.46 4.65
CA VAL A 62 -10.39 -3.86 6.07
C VAL A 62 -11.61 -4.76 6.31
N PHE A 63 -12.77 -4.38 5.79
CA PHE A 63 -14.00 -5.17 5.93
C PHE A 63 -13.86 -6.55 5.28
N PHE A 64 -13.24 -6.62 4.09
CA PHE A 64 -12.95 -7.89 3.43
C PHE A 64 -12.06 -8.78 4.29
N VAL A 65 -10.99 -8.24 4.89
CA VAL A 65 -10.09 -9.00 5.76
C VAL A 65 -10.81 -9.47 7.03
N ILE A 66 -11.59 -8.61 7.69
CA ILE A 66 -12.38 -8.99 8.88
C ILE A 66 -13.33 -10.14 8.54
N LYS A 67 -14.06 -10.01 7.42
CA LYS A 67 -14.96 -11.06 6.96
C LYS A 67 -14.21 -12.35 6.70
N ALA A 68 -13.06 -12.28 6.02
CA ALA A 68 -12.22 -13.45 5.79
C ALA A 68 -11.80 -14.13 7.11
N SER A 69 -11.34 -13.36 8.10
CA SER A 69 -10.94 -13.89 9.41
C SER A 69 -12.07 -14.60 10.15
N HIS A 70 -13.34 -14.22 9.91
CA HIS A 70 -14.51 -14.78 10.60
C HIS A 70 -15.23 -15.89 9.82
N ILE A 71 -14.75 -16.25 8.63
CA ILE A 71 -15.35 -17.35 7.84
C ILE A 71 -15.06 -18.71 8.49
N LEU A 72 -13.88 -18.89 9.08
CA LEU A 72 -13.50 -20.13 9.75
C LEU A 72 -13.77 -20.06 11.25
N PRO A 73 -14.10 -21.18 11.91
CA PRO A 73 -14.22 -21.26 13.36
C PRO A 73 -12.90 -20.86 14.03
N GLN A 74 -12.97 -20.15 15.17
CA GLN A 74 -11.77 -19.72 15.92
C GLN A 74 -10.93 -20.88 16.48
N GLU A 75 -11.47 -22.09 16.48
CA GLU A 75 -10.79 -23.31 16.92
C GLU A 75 -9.86 -23.90 15.85
N ASP A 76 -9.99 -23.46 14.59
CA ASP A 76 -9.10 -23.88 13.51
C ASP A 76 -7.76 -23.13 13.59
N LEU A 77 -6.67 -23.88 13.37
CA LEU A 77 -5.31 -23.34 13.23
C LEU A 77 -5.17 -22.40 12.00
N ALA A 78 -6.12 -22.49 11.05
CA ALA A 78 -6.11 -21.71 9.83
C ALA A 78 -6.98 -20.46 9.96
N ASN A 79 -6.38 -19.28 9.78
CA ASN A 79 -7.09 -18.00 9.71
C ASN A 79 -6.95 -17.42 8.29
N LEU A 80 -8.09 -17.28 7.59
CA LEU A 80 -8.12 -16.79 6.21
C LEU A 80 -7.70 -15.33 6.10
N GLY A 81 -7.89 -14.50 7.12
CA GLY A 81 -7.38 -13.13 7.14
C GLY A 81 -5.85 -13.10 7.10
N PHE A 82 -5.20 -13.96 7.88
CA PHE A 82 -3.74 -14.14 7.80
C PHE A 82 -3.31 -14.73 6.45
N LEU A 83 -4.07 -15.66 5.89
CA LEU A 83 -3.78 -16.21 4.56
C LEU A 83 -3.81 -15.13 3.47
N VAL A 84 -4.82 -14.25 3.51
CA VAL A 84 -4.93 -13.09 2.62
C VAL A 84 -3.75 -12.14 2.82
N ALA A 85 -3.43 -11.79 4.07
CA ALA A 85 -2.31 -10.90 4.39
C ALA A 85 -0.97 -11.45 3.87
N CYS A 86 -0.70 -12.73 4.10
CA CYS A 86 0.47 -13.46 3.59
C CYS A 86 0.49 -13.49 2.06
N SER A 87 -0.65 -13.73 1.41
CA SER A 87 -0.73 -13.80 -0.05
C SER A 87 -0.36 -12.46 -0.70
N VAL A 88 -0.88 -11.35 -0.16
CA VAL A 88 -0.52 -9.99 -0.62
C VAL A 88 0.96 -9.70 -0.36
N MET A 89 1.49 -10.09 0.80
CA MET A 89 2.92 -9.92 1.13
C MET A 89 3.83 -10.68 0.15
N VAL A 90 3.50 -11.93 -0.13
CA VAL A 90 4.25 -12.77 -1.07
C VAL A 90 4.23 -12.16 -2.46
N PHE A 91 3.07 -11.66 -2.91
CA PHE A 91 2.98 -10.98 -4.20
C PHE A 91 3.84 -9.71 -4.25
N ALA A 92 3.82 -8.89 -3.19
CA ALA A 92 4.68 -7.71 -3.09
C ALA A 92 6.18 -8.07 -3.11
N LEU A 93 6.59 -9.13 -2.40
CA LEU A 93 7.96 -9.64 -2.41
C LEU A 93 8.38 -10.17 -3.78
N LEU A 94 7.49 -10.87 -4.50
CA LEU A 94 7.76 -11.35 -5.85
C LEU A 94 8.04 -10.19 -6.81
N ILE A 95 7.28 -9.09 -6.73
CA ILE A 95 7.52 -7.88 -7.53
C ILE A 95 8.91 -7.31 -7.20
N THR A 96 9.23 -7.17 -5.91
CA THR A 96 10.53 -6.65 -5.45
C THR A 96 11.70 -7.51 -5.94
N PHE A 97 11.61 -8.84 -5.79
CA PHE A 97 12.66 -9.75 -6.24
C PHE A 97 12.76 -9.85 -7.75
N SER A 98 11.63 -9.79 -8.47
CA SER A 98 11.62 -9.71 -9.93
C SER A 98 12.33 -8.44 -10.42
N TYR A 99 12.07 -7.30 -9.77
CA TYR A 99 12.77 -6.05 -10.09
C TYR A 99 14.28 -6.18 -9.86
N LEU A 100 14.69 -6.73 -8.71
CA LEU A 100 16.10 -6.92 -8.37
C LEU A 100 16.79 -7.89 -9.33
N SER A 101 16.10 -8.96 -9.73
CA SER A 101 16.60 -9.94 -10.69
C SER A 101 16.69 -9.41 -12.12
N ASN A 102 15.93 -8.38 -12.50
CA ASN A 102 15.98 -7.84 -13.86
C ASN A 102 16.94 -6.64 -13.98
N ASN A 103 17.32 -6.02 -12.87
CA ASN A 103 18.22 -4.86 -12.84
C ASN A 103 19.56 -5.25 -12.20
N HIS A 104 20.37 -6.00 -12.95
CA HIS A 104 21.71 -6.42 -12.55
C HIS A 104 22.70 -5.24 -12.60
N GLY A 105 22.68 -4.37 -11.61
CA GLY A 105 23.68 -3.31 -11.48
C GLY A 105 23.11 -2.03 -10.88
N SER A 106 23.34 -1.86 -9.57
CA SER A 106 22.96 -0.72 -8.74
C SER A 106 21.46 -0.55 -8.47
N ILE A 107 21.11 -0.44 -7.18
CA ILE A 107 19.83 0.13 -6.75
C ILE A 107 19.91 1.61 -7.12
N SER A 108 19.50 1.95 -8.34
CA SER A 108 19.44 3.34 -8.77
C SER A 108 18.28 4.03 -8.05
N LEU A 109 18.51 5.26 -7.60
CA LEU A 109 17.47 6.09 -6.98
C LEU A 109 16.32 6.43 -7.97
N GLU A 110 16.47 6.09 -9.24
CA GLU A 110 15.41 6.26 -10.24
C GLU A 110 14.23 5.32 -9.98
N ILE A 111 14.40 4.27 -9.17
CA ILE A 111 13.28 3.43 -8.74
C ILE A 111 12.19 4.23 -8.02
N PHE A 112 12.57 5.28 -7.27
CA PHE A 112 11.61 6.13 -6.56
C PHE A 112 10.76 6.99 -7.49
N LYS A 113 11.18 7.16 -8.75
CA LYS A 113 10.43 7.90 -9.78
C LYS A 113 9.47 7.00 -10.55
N LYS A 114 9.56 5.68 -10.37
CA LYS A 114 8.76 4.72 -11.09
C LYS A 114 7.40 4.53 -10.41
N PRO A 115 6.28 4.55 -11.16
CA PRO A 115 4.95 4.33 -10.60
C PRO A 115 4.82 2.94 -9.95
N GLU A 116 5.55 1.95 -10.44
CA GLU A 116 5.58 0.60 -9.90
C GLU A 116 6.09 0.54 -8.46
N PHE A 117 6.99 1.45 -8.07
CA PHE A 117 7.48 1.54 -6.70
C PHE A 117 6.35 1.93 -5.74
N ILE A 118 5.53 2.90 -6.14
CA ILE A 118 4.37 3.38 -5.38
C ILE A 118 3.35 2.27 -5.20
N TYR A 119 3.04 1.52 -6.27
CA TYR A 119 2.13 0.39 -6.20
C TYR A 119 2.65 -0.71 -5.28
N THR A 120 3.95 -1.00 -5.36
CA THR A 120 4.58 -2.02 -4.51
C THR A 120 4.55 -1.61 -3.03
N CYS A 121 4.85 -0.35 -2.71
CA CYS A 121 4.70 0.18 -1.35
C CYS A 121 3.26 0.09 -0.83
N THR A 122 2.30 0.38 -1.71
CA THR A 122 0.87 0.28 -1.39
C THR A 122 0.48 -1.15 -1.05
N LEU A 123 0.96 -2.14 -1.81
CA LEU A 123 0.75 -3.57 -1.52
C LEU A 123 1.38 -3.99 -0.18
N TYR A 124 2.58 -3.49 0.14
CA TYR A 124 3.20 -3.74 1.45
C TYR A 124 2.35 -3.19 2.60
N ILE A 125 1.86 -1.96 2.48
CA ILE A 125 1.02 -1.34 3.52
C ILE A 125 -0.34 -2.05 3.62
N MET A 126 -0.92 -2.44 2.49
CA MET A 126 -2.16 -3.21 2.42
C MET A 126 -2.05 -4.55 3.14
N SER A 127 -0.92 -5.24 2.97
CA SER A 127 -0.60 -6.46 3.72
C SER A 127 -0.39 -6.18 5.22
N MET A 128 0.33 -5.12 5.59
CA MET A 128 0.51 -4.74 7.00
C MET A 128 -0.82 -4.46 7.71
N VAL A 129 -1.73 -3.72 7.07
CA VAL A 129 -3.08 -3.48 7.60
C VAL A 129 -3.85 -4.78 7.71
N ALA A 130 -3.72 -5.68 6.73
CA ALA A 130 -4.39 -6.98 6.79
C ALA A 130 -3.87 -7.84 7.96
N PHE A 131 -2.58 -7.82 8.26
CA PHE A 131 -2.02 -8.50 9.44
C PHE A 131 -2.53 -7.90 10.75
N ASP A 132 -2.55 -6.57 10.87
CA ASP A 132 -3.03 -5.86 12.07
C ASP A 132 -4.52 -6.18 12.34
N VAL A 133 -5.34 -6.19 11.28
CA VAL A 133 -6.78 -6.48 11.35
C VAL A 133 -7.07 -7.97 11.55
N ALA A 134 -6.27 -8.87 11.00
CA ALA A 134 -6.45 -10.31 11.20
C ALA A 134 -6.04 -10.76 12.61
N ALA A 135 -5.18 -9.98 13.27
CA ALA A 135 -4.74 -10.23 14.64
C ALA A 135 -5.68 -9.68 15.72
N SER A 136 -6.61 -8.78 15.35
CA SER A 136 -7.62 -8.19 16.24
C SER A 136 -8.89 -9.03 16.33
#